data_AF-A0A520D908-F1
#
_entry.id   AF-A0A520D908-F1
#
_cell.length_a   1.000
_cell.length_b   1.000
_cell.length_c   1.000
_cell.angle_alpha   90.00
_cell.angle_beta   90.00
_cell.angle_gamma   90.00
#
_symmetry.space_group_name_H-M   'P 1'
#
loop_
_entity.id
_entity.type
_entity.pdbx_description
1 polymer ?
#
loop_
_entity_poly.entity_id
_entity_poly.type
_entity_poly.pdbx_seq_one_letter_code
_entity_poly.pdbx_strand_id
1 'polypeptide(L)'
;MKILAITHLSTLYGANRSLLNLIQGTRQDIEWIVICRGYAYSKPSLKSELNDLGIKCYNVPFRLEVHSKDANLLKRKPFFVFELVYNFIIAIVLSIYALTKKVTKIHSNSSSICLGAYISYITRKPHIWHFREFLDEDYRLQYNFGLKYLKFWADKAHLIIAISKAIQDKCVVKRRIASSCVVLYNGVISTNQVKTPGNKAKKDVFSLLVLGVLDETKNQLDAIKAVERLISQKYNVSLKIVGGKSGFYYKILTSYVQKSNLDEKITFIDYVPSPDEVISEADITLVCSKNEGMGRVTLESMA
;
A
#
# COMPACT_ATOMS: atom_id res chain seq x y z
N MET A 1 -23.61 -4.18 10.43
CA MET A 1 -23.16 -5.10 9.34
C MET A 1 -21.80 -5.70 9.72
N LYS A 2 -21.46 -6.95 9.33
CA LYS A 2 -20.13 -7.54 9.65
C LYS A 2 -19.32 -7.88 8.41
N ILE A 3 -18.09 -7.39 8.32
CA ILE A 3 -17.19 -7.56 7.17
C ILE A 3 -15.90 -8.27 7.58
N LEU A 4 -15.50 -9.28 6.80
CA LEU A 4 -14.17 -9.89 6.88
C LEU A 4 -13.27 -9.26 5.81
N ALA A 5 -12.30 -8.46 6.23
CA ALA A 5 -11.31 -7.83 5.38
C ALA A 5 -10.01 -8.64 5.30
N ILE A 6 -9.35 -8.63 4.15
CA ILE A 6 -8.12 -9.38 3.89
C ILE A 6 -7.09 -8.44 3.29
N THR A 7 -5.86 -8.43 3.82
CA THR A 7 -4.78 -7.57 3.34
C THR A 7 -3.44 -8.31 3.14
N HIS A 8 -2.61 -7.80 2.21
CA HIS A 8 -1.46 -8.49 1.62
C HIS A 8 -0.18 -8.43 2.45
N LEU A 9 -0.15 -7.64 3.52
CA LEU A 9 0.98 -7.51 4.44
C LEU A 9 0.50 -7.01 5.80
N SER A 10 1.33 -7.17 6.83
CA SER A 10 1.05 -6.70 8.20
C SER A 10 1.60 -5.29 8.49
N THR A 11 2.57 -4.80 7.69
CA THR A 11 3.22 -3.50 7.88
C THR A 11 2.29 -2.33 7.53
N LEU A 12 2.49 -1.17 8.17
CA LEU A 12 1.58 -0.02 8.07
C LEU A 12 1.92 0.92 6.89
N TYR A 13 2.07 0.36 5.68
CA TYR A 13 2.26 1.14 4.45
C TYR A 13 0.93 1.64 3.86
N GLY A 14 0.98 2.39 2.76
CA GLY A 14 -0.16 3.17 2.23
C GLY A 14 -1.47 2.40 2.08
N ALA A 15 -1.45 1.16 1.59
CA ALA A 15 -2.65 0.34 1.47
C ALA A 15 -3.27 -0.06 2.82
N ASN A 16 -2.44 -0.35 3.83
CA ASN A 16 -2.90 -0.70 5.17
C ASN A 16 -3.28 0.53 5.99
N ARG A 17 -2.60 1.67 5.82
CA ARG A 17 -3.07 2.96 6.36
C ARG A 17 -4.44 3.33 5.81
N SER A 18 -4.64 3.15 4.50
CA SER A 18 -5.94 3.42 3.88
C SER A 18 -7.03 2.47 4.39
N LEU A 19 -6.70 1.21 4.67
CA LEU A 19 -7.63 0.27 5.33
C LEU A 19 -7.92 0.68 6.78
N LEU A 20 -6.91 1.09 7.54
CA LEU A 20 -7.07 1.58 8.90
C LEU A 20 -8.01 2.80 8.94
N ASN A 21 -7.78 3.79 8.08
CA ASN A 21 -8.63 4.98 7.97
C ASN A 21 -10.07 4.62 7.58
N LEU A 22 -10.25 3.69 6.62
CA LEU A 22 -11.58 3.19 6.24
C LEU A 22 -12.29 2.54 7.43
N ILE A 23 -11.58 1.71 8.19
CA ILE A 23 -12.10 1.03 9.36
C ILE A 23 -12.47 2.05 10.45
N GLN A 24 -11.58 2.97 10.78
CA GLN A 24 -11.81 4.03 11.77
C GLN A 24 -13.04 4.88 11.41
N GLY A 25 -13.16 5.28 10.15
CA GLY A 25 -14.28 6.10 9.65
C GLY A 25 -15.62 5.37 9.55
N THR A 26 -15.65 4.04 9.65
CA THR A 26 -16.89 3.24 9.48
C THR A 26 -17.21 2.31 10.65
N ARG A 27 -16.39 2.32 11.71
CA ARG A 27 -16.53 1.39 12.84
C ARG A 27 -17.80 1.55 13.66
N GLN A 28 -18.51 2.68 13.54
CA GLN A 28 -19.80 2.88 14.18
C GLN A 28 -20.92 2.06 13.50
N ASP A 29 -20.83 1.85 12.18
CA ASP A 29 -21.86 1.16 11.39
C ASP A 29 -21.45 -0.26 10.97
N ILE A 30 -20.14 -0.52 10.92
CA ILE A 30 -19.54 -1.73 10.40
C ILE A 30 -18.66 -2.40 11.47
N GLU A 31 -19.01 -3.64 11.81
CA GLU A 31 -18.14 -4.52 12.59
C GLU A 31 -17.10 -5.16 11.65
N TRP A 32 -15.83 -4.84 11.89
CA TRP A 32 -14.72 -5.35 11.09
C TRP A 32 -14.01 -6.53 11.76
N ILE A 33 -13.64 -7.52 10.94
CA ILE A 33 -12.65 -8.55 11.27
C ILE A 33 -11.58 -8.51 10.18
N VAL A 34 -10.31 -8.49 10.55
CA VAL A 34 -9.21 -8.33 9.59
C VAL A 34 -8.29 -9.55 9.58
N ILE A 35 -7.95 -10.02 8.39
CA ILE A 35 -6.97 -11.07 8.13
C ILE A 35 -5.75 -10.43 7.45
N CYS A 36 -4.62 -10.44 8.16
CA CYS A 36 -3.33 -9.97 7.67
C CYS A 36 -2.50 -11.14 7.18
N ARG A 37 -1.85 -10.99 6.02
CA ARG A 37 -0.87 -11.96 5.55
C ARG A 37 0.38 -11.97 6.43
N GLY A 38 0.81 -13.13 6.91
CA GLY A 38 2.10 -13.31 7.57
C GLY A 38 2.11 -14.31 8.71
N TYR A 39 3.30 -14.55 9.27
CA TYR A 39 3.52 -15.45 10.41
C TYR A 39 3.71 -14.69 11.74
N ALA A 40 4.31 -13.50 11.70
CA ALA A 40 4.68 -12.73 12.90
C ALA A 40 4.41 -11.22 12.73
N TYR A 41 4.50 -10.48 13.84
CA TYR A 41 4.31 -9.03 13.88
C TYR A 41 5.65 -8.30 13.72
N SER A 42 5.67 -7.30 12.84
CA SER A 42 6.60 -6.17 12.98
C SER A 42 5.94 -5.12 13.88
N LYS A 43 6.68 -4.41 14.72
CA LYS A 43 6.19 -3.18 15.35
C LYS A 43 6.85 -2.00 14.63
N PRO A 44 6.09 -1.03 14.09
CA PRO A 44 4.62 -0.90 14.06
C PRO A 44 3.93 -1.87 13.07
N SER A 45 2.68 -2.28 13.33
CA SER A 45 1.86 -3.08 12.38
C SER A 45 0.38 -2.68 12.38
N LEU A 46 -0.33 -3.03 11.31
CA LEU A 46 -1.78 -2.88 11.24
C LEU A 46 -2.50 -3.60 12.39
N LYS A 47 -1.97 -4.76 12.80
CA LYS A 47 -2.50 -5.51 13.93
C LYS A 47 -2.49 -4.70 15.23
N SER A 48 -1.38 -4.01 15.55
CA SER A 48 -1.31 -3.23 16.80
C SER A 48 -2.33 -2.11 16.79
N GLU A 49 -2.39 -1.34 15.70
CA GLU A 49 -3.36 -0.25 15.54
C GLU A 49 -4.80 -0.75 15.66
N LEU A 50 -5.13 -1.91 15.05
CA LEU A 50 -6.47 -2.48 15.12
C LEU A 50 -6.80 -3.03 16.51
N ASN A 51 -5.83 -3.64 17.20
CA ASN A 51 -6.03 -4.13 18.56
C ASN A 51 -6.34 -2.97 19.52
N ASP A 52 -5.64 -1.85 19.40
CA ASP A 52 -5.87 -0.65 20.23
C ASP A 52 -7.27 -0.05 19.99
N LEU A 53 -7.83 -0.27 18.80
CA LEU A 53 -9.21 0.08 18.45
C LEU A 53 -10.25 -0.99 18.86
N GLY A 54 -9.83 -2.10 19.48
CA GLY A 54 -10.70 -3.21 19.85
C GLY A 54 -11.15 -4.09 18.67
N ILE A 55 -10.45 -4.01 17.53
CA ILE A 55 -10.81 -4.69 16.28
C ILE A 55 -10.05 -6.00 16.14
N LYS A 56 -10.79 -7.08 15.87
CA LYS A 56 -10.20 -8.42 15.72
C LYS A 56 -9.32 -8.50 14.48
N CYS A 57 -8.04 -8.75 14.68
CA CYS A 57 -7.07 -8.93 13.61
C CYS A 57 -6.26 -10.22 13.78
N TYR A 58 -6.20 -11.05 12.74
CA TYR A 58 -5.50 -12.34 12.74
C TYR A 58 -4.42 -12.38 11.65
N ASN A 59 -3.29 -13.01 11.97
CA ASN A 59 -2.27 -13.31 10.97
C ASN A 59 -2.53 -14.70 10.40
N VAL A 60 -2.62 -14.77 9.07
CA VAL A 60 -2.82 -16.03 8.35
C VAL A 60 -1.76 -16.11 7.25
N PRO A 61 -0.97 -17.18 7.18
CA PRO A 61 0.18 -17.26 6.29
C PRO A 61 -0.17 -17.60 4.83
N PHE A 62 -1.25 -17.06 4.28
CA PHE A 62 -1.62 -17.26 2.87
C PHE A 62 -0.57 -16.67 1.91
N ARG A 63 -0.57 -17.13 0.66
CA ARG A 63 0.38 -16.73 -0.39
C ARG A 63 -0.22 -15.67 -1.29
N LEU A 64 0.60 -14.74 -1.76
CA LEU A 64 0.16 -13.82 -2.82
C LEU A 64 0.23 -14.57 -4.14
N GLU A 65 -0.77 -14.41 -5.00
CA GLU A 65 -0.84 -15.09 -6.29
C GLU A 65 -0.26 -14.23 -7.41
N VAL A 66 0.89 -13.64 -7.09
CA VAL A 66 1.68 -12.78 -7.96
C VAL A 66 3.16 -13.13 -7.80
N HIS A 67 3.97 -12.86 -8.84
CA HIS A 67 5.41 -13.06 -8.85
C HIS A 67 6.12 -11.88 -9.51
N SER A 68 7.40 -11.68 -9.18
CA SER A 68 8.25 -10.72 -9.87
C SER A 68 8.46 -11.13 -11.32
N LYS A 69 8.40 -10.16 -12.23
CA LYS A 69 8.77 -10.33 -13.65
C LYS A 69 10.20 -10.83 -13.85
N ASP A 70 11.08 -10.57 -12.89
CA ASP A 70 12.49 -10.98 -12.96
C ASP A 70 12.70 -12.41 -12.46
N ALA A 71 11.63 -13.10 -12.06
CA ALA A 71 11.71 -14.46 -11.56
C ALA A 71 11.87 -15.50 -12.69
N ASN A 72 12.63 -16.56 -12.42
CA ASN A 72 12.75 -17.68 -13.33
C ASN A 72 11.44 -18.51 -13.36
N LEU A 73 10.64 -18.31 -14.41
CA LEU A 73 9.30 -18.90 -14.54
C LEU A 73 9.30 -20.43 -14.61
N LEU A 74 10.30 -21.05 -15.24
CA LEU A 74 10.41 -22.51 -15.32
C LEU A 74 10.48 -23.13 -13.91
N LYS A 75 11.20 -22.47 -13.00
CA LYS A 75 11.31 -22.90 -11.60
C LYS A 75 10.09 -22.52 -10.76
N ARG A 76 9.38 -21.43 -11.09
CA ARG A 76 8.26 -20.89 -10.28
C ARG A 76 6.90 -21.50 -10.59
N LYS A 77 6.63 -21.90 -11.84
CA LYS A 77 5.31 -22.41 -12.27
C LYS A 77 4.74 -23.55 -11.41
N PRO A 78 5.52 -24.60 -11.04
CA PRO A 78 5.01 -25.65 -10.14
C PRO A 78 4.51 -25.11 -8.79
N PHE A 79 5.19 -24.08 -8.26
CA PHE A 79 4.78 -23.44 -7.00
C PHE A 79 3.48 -22.66 -7.13
N PHE A 80 3.09 -22.19 -8.32
CA PHE A 80 1.83 -21.45 -8.48
C PHE A 80 0.62 -22.33 -8.17
N VAL A 81 0.64 -23.60 -8.62
CA VAL A 81 -0.42 -24.57 -8.33
C VAL A 81 -0.43 -24.91 -6.84
N PHE A 82 0.74 -25.09 -6.23
CA PHE A 82 0.84 -25.30 -4.78
C PHE A 82 0.30 -24.10 -3.98
N GLU A 83 0.69 -22.88 -4.34
CA GLU A 83 0.23 -21.62 -3.73
C GLU A 83 -1.30 -21.49 -3.86
N LEU A 84 -1.87 -21.86 -5.02
CA LEU A 84 -3.32 -21.89 -5.25
C LEU A 84 -4.04 -22.89 -4.33
N VAL A 85 -3.60 -24.15 -4.31
CA VAL A 85 -4.21 -25.20 -3.48
C VAL A 85 -4.11 -24.82 -2.00
N TYR A 86 -2.95 -24.34 -1.58
CA TYR A 86 -2.73 -23.87 -0.22
C TYR A 86 -3.66 -22.72 0.17
N ASN A 87 -3.81 -21.71 -0.70
CA ASN A 87 -4.75 -20.62 -0.48
C ASN A 87 -6.20 -21.09 -0.46
N PHE A 88 -6.57 -22.09 -1.26
CA PHE A 88 -7.93 -22.64 -1.28
C PHE A 88 -8.25 -23.39 0.02
N ILE A 89 -7.30 -24.15 0.57
CA ILE A 89 -7.44 -24.78 1.90
C ILE A 89 -7.64 -23.71 2.99
N ILE A 90 -6.82 -22.65 2.97
CA ILE A 90 -7.00 -21.51 3.89
C ILE A 90 -8.37 -20.86 3.69
N ALA A 91 -8.83 -20.70 2.45
CA ALA A 91 -10.14 -20.14 2.15
C ALA A 91 -11.27 -20.97 2.76
N ILE A 92 -11.17 -22.30 2.75
CA ILE A 92 -12.17 -23.18 3.40
C ILE A 92 -12.21 -22.91 4.91
N VAL A 93 -11.05 -22.89 5.58
CA VAL A 93 -10.97 -22.62 7.03
C VAL A 93 -11.55 -21.23 7.35
N LEU A 94 -11.17 -20.21 6.59
CA LEU A 94 -11.68 -18.85 6.77
C LEU A 94 -13.16 -18.72 6.41
N SER A 95 -13.68 -19.55 5.51
CA SER A 95 -15.10 -19.60 5.18
C SER A 95 -15.93 -20.14 6.35
N ILE A 96 -15.48 -21.22 6.98
CA ILE A 96 -16.11 -21.75 8.21
C ILE A 96 -16.09 -20.67 9.31
N TYR A 97 -14.94 -20.02 9.51
CA TYR A 97 -14.83 -18.92 10.46
C TYR A 97 -15.79 -17.76 10.13
N ALA A 98 -15.85 -17.33 8.86
CA ALA A 98 -16.74 -16.25 8.41
C ALA A 98 -18.22 -16.59 8.70
N LEU A 99 -18.64 -17.83 8.42
CA LEU A 99 -20.01 -18.29 8.69
C LEU A 99 -20.31 -18.32 10.18
N THR A 100 -19.43 -18.88 11.01
CA THR A 100 -19.61 -18.93 12.48
C THR A 100 -19.67 -17.53 13.10
N LYS A 101 -18.92 -16.56 12.57
CA LYS A 101 -18.97 -15.16 13.01
C LYS A 101 -20.10 -14.35 12.39
N LYS A 102 -20.96 -14.96 11.57
CA LYS A 102 -22.08 -14.30 10.86
C LYS A 102 -21.60 -13.13 10.00
N VAL A 103 -20.46 -13.31 9.32
CA VAL A 103 -19.96 -12.35 8.35
C VAL A 103 -20.94 -12.22 7.19
N THR A 104 -21.20 -10.97 6.79
CA THR A 104 -22.19 -10.62 5.76
C THR A 104 -21.54 -10.25 4.43
N LYS A 105 -20.31 -9.72 4.43
CA LYS A 105 -19.56 -9.37 3.22
C LYS A 105 -18.07 -9.70 3.38
N ILE A 106 -17.40 -9.99 2.27
CA ILE A 106 -15.95 -10.19 2.21
C ILE A 106 -15.31 -8.98 1.55
N HIS A 107 -14.17 -8.53 2.06
CA HIS A 107 -13.43 -7.40 1.52
C HIS A 107 -11.97 -7.79 1.23
N SER A 108 -11.49 -7.54 0.01
CA SER A 108 -10.07 -7.65 -0.34
C SER A 108 -9.47 -6.25 -0.45
N ASN A 109 -8.38 -6.01 0.28
CA ASN A 109 -7.73 -4.70 0.35
C ASN A 109 -6.67 -4.46 -0.74
N SER A 110 -6.48 -5.37 -1.69
CA SER A 110 -5.52 -5.24 -2.80
C SER A 110 -5.90 -6.20 -3.93
N SER A 111 -5.64 -5.80 -5.17
CA SER A 111 -5.87 -6.61 -6.37
C SER A 111 -4.97 -7.84 -6.45
N SER A 112 -3.84 -7.85 -5.73
CA SER A 112 -2.91 -8.98 -5.65
C SER A 112 -3.42 -10.18 -4.84
N ILE A 113 -4.59 -10.08 -4.20
CA ILE A 113 -5.14 -11.10 -3.29
C ILE A 113 -6.42 -11.70 -3.84
N CYS A 114 -6.38 -12.97 -4.25
CA CYS A 114 -7.58 -13.71 -4.66
C CYS A 114 -8.28 -14.44 -3.51
N LEU A 115 -7.67 -14.53 -2.31
CA LEU A 115 -8.23 -15.24 -1.15
C LEU A 115 -9.66 -14.78 -0.78
N GLY A 116 -9.96 -13.47 -0.88
CA GLY A 116 -11.30 -12.96 -0.63
C GLY A 116 -12.33 -13.42 -1.67
N ALA A 117 -11.91 -13.60 -2.92
CA ALA A 117 -12.77 -14.14 -3.97
C ALA A 117 -13.10 -15.62 -3.70
N TYR A 118 -12.14 -16.42 -3.17
CA TYR A 118 -12.40 -17.82 -2.80
C TYR A 118 -13.38 -17.93 -1.65
N ILE A 119 -13.17 -17.13 -0.59
CA ILE A 119 -14.08 -17.13 0.56
C ILE A 119 -15.47 -16.69 0.13
N SER A 120 -15.58 -15.66 -0.71
CA SER A 120 -16.86 -15.24 -1.29
C SER A 120 -17.53 -16.36 -2.09
N TYR A 121 -16.77 -17.07 -2.93
CA TYR A 121 -17.29 -18.17 -3.73
C TYR A 121 -17.83 -19.32 -2.88
N ILE A 122 -17.08 -19.74 -1.84
CA ILE A 122 -17.46 -20.82 -0.93
C ILE A 122 -18.66 -20.41 -0.06
N THR A 123 -18.66 -19.20 0.49
CA THR A 123 -19.69 -18.73 1.44
C THR A 123 -20.91 -18.09 0.77
N ARG A 124 -20.84 -17.83 -0.54
CA ARG A 124 -21.80 -17.03 -1.32
C ARG A 124 -22.05 -15.63 -0.74
N LYS A 125 -21.11 -15.08 0.05
CA LYS A 125 -21.19 -13.70 0.55
C LYS A 125 -20.64 -12.74 -0.52
N PRO A 126 -21.23 -11.55 -0.70
CA PRO A 126 -20.77 -10.58 -1.68
C PRO A 126 -19.33 -10.14 -1.40
N HIS A 127 -18.52 -10.08 -2.45
CA HIS A 127 -17.12 -9.65 -2.40
C HIS A 127 -16.98 -8.20 -2.86
N ILE A 128 -16.39 -7.37 -2.00
CA ILE A 128 -15.97 -6.01 -2.30
C ILE A 128 -14.45 -6.03 -2.49
N TRP A 129 -13.95 -5.64 -3.66
CA TRP A 129 -12.52 -5.75 -3.96
C TRP A 129 -11.91 -4.37 -4.24
N HIS A 130 -11.04 -3.92 -3.35
CA HIS A 130 -10.23 -2.72 -3.61
C HIS A 130 -9.08 -3.02 -4.56
N PHE A 131 -9.05 -2.28 -5.66
CA PHE A 131 -7.90 -2.20 -6.56
C PHE A 131 -7.11 -0.95 -6.15
N ARG A 132 -5.90 -1.15 -5.62
CA ARG A 132 -5.06 -0.07 -5.08
C ARG A 132 -3.78 0.16 -5.89
N GLU A 133 -3.46 -0.76 -6.78
CA GLU A 133 -2.18 -0.84 -7.46
C GLU A 133 -2.37 -1.20 -8.93
N PHE A 134 -1.44 -0.73 -9.76
CA PHE A 134 -1.27 -1.17 -11.14
C PHE A 134 -0.61 -2.54 -11.24
N LEU A 135 0.00 -2.99 -10.13
CA LEU A 135 0.76 -4.22 -9.92
C LEU A 135 2.10 -4.23 -10.65
N ASP A 136 2.08 -4.12 -11.97
CA ASP A 136 3.29 -4.16 -12.79
C ASP A 136 4.08 -2.85 -12.70
N GLU A 137 3.43 -1.72 -12.94
CA GLU A 137 4.10 -0.42 -12.95
C GLU A 137 4.53 0.05 -11.56
N ASP A 138 3.88 -0.47 -10.51
CA ASP A 138 4.22 -0.14 -9.12
C ASP A 138 5.28 -1.07 -8.53
N TYR A 139 5.27 -2.36 -8.91
CA TYR A 139 6.05 -3.38 -8.20
C TYR A 139 6.75 -4.41 -9.11
N ARG A 140 6.64 -4.26 -10.44
CA ARG A 140 7.11 -5.22 -11.44
C ARG A 140 6.58 -6.64 -11.20
N LEU A 141 5.32 -6.73 -10.75
CA LEU A 141 4.65 -7.98 -10.43
C LEU A 141 3.68 -8.41 -11.54
N GLN A 142 3.50 -9.71 -11.68
CA GLN A 142 2.51 -10.34 -12.56
C GLN A 142 1.68 -11.37 -11.80
N TYR A 143 0.41 -11.55 -12.20
CA TYR A 143 -0.44 -12.62 -11.66
C TYR A 143 0.11 -14.00 -12.07
N ASN A 144 0.16 -14.93 -11.12
CA ASN A 144 0.69 -16.28 -11.33
C ASN A 144 0.07 -17.01 -12.53
N PHE A 145 -1.26 -16.85 -12.72
CA PHE A 145 -2.01 -17.44 -13.83
C PHE A 145 -2.46 -16.39 -14.86
N GLY A 146 -1.80 -15.22 -14.88
CA GLY A 146 -2.04 -14.15 -15.83
C GLY A 146 -3.32 -13.34 -15.61
N LEU A 147 -3.56 -12.36 -16.49
CA LEU A 147 -4.69 -11.43 -16.35
C LEU A 147 -6.07 -12.09 -16.53
N LYS A 148 -6.16 -13.17 -17.32
CA LYS A 148 -7.41 -13.93 -17.48
C LYS A 148 -7.87 -14.52 -16.15
N TYR A 149 -6.93 -14.94 -15.31
CA TYR A 149 -7.21 -15.46 -13.98
C TYR A 149 -7.74 -14.40 -13.03
N LEU A 150 -7.06 -13.24 -12.96
CA LEU A 150 -7.58 -12.09 -12.21
C LEU A 150 -9.01 -11.76 -12.69
N LYS A 151 -9.19 -11.62 -14.00
CA LYS A 151 -10.47 -11.27 -14.59
C LYS A 151 -11.56 -12.27 -14.21
N PHE A 152 -11.29 -13.58 -14.28
CA PHE A 152 -12.26 -14.61 -13.88
C PHE A 152 -12.80 -14.41 -12.47
N TRP A 153 -11.94 -14.05 -11.51
CA TRP A 153 -12.35 -13.79 -10.12
C TRP A 153 -12.97 -12.41 -9.96
N ALA A 154 -12.38 -11.40 -10.59
CA ALA A 154 -12.86 -10.02 -10.51
C ALA A 154 -14.25 -9.85 -11.10
N ASP A 155 -14.59 -10.56 -12.19
CA ASP A 155 -15.93 -10.59 -12.81
C ASP A 155 -17.01 -11.19 -11.89
N LYS A 156 -16.63 -11.91 -10.83
CA LYS A 156 -17.55 -12.46 -9.82
C LYS A 156 -17.67 -11.57 -8.59
N ALA A 157 -16.86 -10.51 -8.50
CA ALA A 157 -16.96 -9.59 -7.39
C ALA A 157 -18.30 -8.85 -7.45
N HIS A 158 -18.89 -8.61 -6.28
CA HIS A 158 -20.11 -7.81 -6.18
C HIS A 158 -19.82 -6.34 -6.54
N LEU A 159 -18.66 -5.83 -6.12
CA LEU A 159 -18.22 -4.47 -6.39
C LEU A 159 -16.70 -4.39 -6.41
N ILE A 160 -16.16 -3.69 -7.41
CA ILE A 160 -14.76 -3.27 -7.44
C ILE A 160 -14.68 -1.80 -7.03
N ILE A 161 -13.79 -1.51 -6.09
CA ILE A 161 -13.48 -0.14 -5.69
C ILE A 161 -12.09 0.22 -6.21
N ALA A 162 -12.03 1.11 -7.18
CA ALA A 162 -10.77 1.69 -7.65
C ALA A 162 -10.44 2.93 -6.82
N ILE A 163 -9.19 3.05 -6.36
CA ILE A 163 -8.78 4.19 -5.51
C ILE A 163 -8.53 5.50 -6.27
N SER A 164 -8.63 5.46 -7.60
CA SER A 164 -8.49 6.62 -8.48
C SER A 164 -9.08 6.31 -9.86
N LYS A 165 -9.34 7.36 -10.65
CA LYS A 165 -9.71 7.21 -12.07
C LYS A 165 -8.64 6.46 -12.86
N ALA A 166 -7.36 6.72 -12.63
CA ALA A 166 -6.27 6.03 -13.30
C ALA A 166 -6.30 4.51 -13.04
N ILE A 167 -6.56 4.09 -11.80
CA ILE A 167 -6.71 2.67 -11.45
C ILE A 167 -7.97 2.08 -12.08
N GLN A 168 -9.10 2.79 -12.07
CA GLN A 168 -10.33 2.35 -12.75
C GLN A 168 -10.07 2.12 -14.24
N ASP A 169 -9.53 3.12 -14.93
CA ASP A 169 -9.29 3.09 -16.36
C ASP A 169 -8.34 1.94 -16.73
N LYS A 170 -7.23 1.80 -16.01
CA LYS A 170 -6.19 0.83 -16.35
C LYS A 170 -6.47 -0.58 -15.86
N CYS A 171 -6.98 -0.73 -14.63
CA CYS A 171 -7.12 -2.03 -13.98
C CYS A 171 -8.52 -2.62 -14.12
N VAL A 172 -9.53 -1.83 -14.51
CA VAL A 172 -10.91 -2.32 -14.71
C VAL A 172 -11.33 -2.18 -16.16
N VAL A 173 -11.33 -0.95 -16.70
CA VAL A 173 -11.84 -0.65 -18.06
C VAL A 173 -10.98 -1.30 -19.14
N LYS A 174 -9.66 -1.02 -19.17
CA LYS A 174 -8.72 -1.61 -20.14
C LYS A 174 -8.61 -3.14 -20.00
N ARG A 175 -8.82 -3.68 -18.80
CA ARG A 175 -8.84 -5.13 -18.53
C ARG A 175 -10.21 -5.77 -18.83
N ARG A 176 -11.22 -4.98 -19.20
CA ARG A 176 -12.58 -5.41 -19.52
C ARG A 176 -13.22 -6.22 -18.39
N ILE A 177 -13.03 -5.82 -17.15
CA ILE A 177 -13.67 -6.49 -16.00
C ILE A 177 -15.16 -6.16 -16.00
N ALA A 178 -15.99 -7.18 -15.86
CA ALA A 178 -17.45 -7.09 -16.01
C ALA A 178 -18.17 -6.61 -14.75
N SER A 179 -17.59 -6.81 -13.57
CA SER A 179 -18.17 -6.37 -12.31
C SER A 179 -18.28 -4.84 -12.23
N SER A 180 -19.35 -4.38 -11.59
CA SER A 180 -19.55 -2.97 -11.28
C SER A 180 -18.32 -2.38 -10.60
N CYS A 181 -17.95 -1.16 -11.00
CA CYS A 181 -16.80 -0.47 -10.45
C CYS A 181 -17.15 0.98 -10.08
N VAL A 182 -16.72 1.40 -8.89
CA VAL A 182 -16.80 2.78 -8.44
C VAL A 182 -15.40 3.31 -8.13
N VAL A 183 -15.20 4.62 -8.32
CA VAL A 183 -14.01 5.32 -7.83
C VAL A 183 -14.28 5.83 -6.43
N LEU A 184 -13.51 5.36 -5.45
CA LEU A 184 -13.53 5.85 -4.08
C LEU A 184 -12.09 6.12 -3.65
N TYR A 185 -11.73 7.39 -3.56
CA TYR A 185 -10.42 7.83 -3.09
C TYR A 185 -10.20 7.43 -1.62
N ASN A 186 -8.94 7.24 -1.23
CA ASN A 186 -8.62 6.93 0.16
C ASN A 186 -8.80 8.17 1.04
N GLY A 187 -9.45 7.99 2.19
CA GLY A 187 -9.37 8.97 3.28
C GLY A 187 -7.96 9.01 3.84
N VAL A 188 -7.33 10.19 3.84
CA VAL A 188 -5.95 10.36 4.33
C VAL A 188 -5.89 11.02 5.71
N ILE A 189 -6.69 12.06 5.92
CA ILE A 189 -6.73 12.88 7.13
C ILE A 189 -8.19 13.17 7.51
N SER A 190 -8.47 13.34 8.80
CA SER A 190 -9.79 13.75 9.26
C SER A 190 -9.98 15.26 9.02
N THR A 191 -11.21 15.70 8.77
CA THR A 191 -11.49 17.13 8.49
C THR A 191 -11.07 18.07 9.62
N ASN A 192 -11.14 17.61 10.87
CA ASN A 192 -10.69 18.35 12.06
C ASN A 192 -9.16 18.35 12.26
N GLN A 193 -8.43 17.54 11.50
CA GLN A 193 -6.97 17.47 11.54
C GLN A 193 -6.30 18.28 10.42
N VAL A 194 -7.09 18.72 9.42
CA VAL A 194 -6.60 19.62 8.35
C VAL A 194 -6.12 20.91 8.99
N LYS A 195 -4.85 21.25 8.77
CA LYS A 195 -4.25 22.44 9.34
C LYS A 195 -4.39 23.59 8.35
N THR A 196 -4.81 24.75 8.83
CA THR A 196 -4.66 25.98 8.03
C THR A 196 -3.18 26.29 7.86
N PRO A 197 -2.70 26.60 6.64
CA PRO A 197 -1.32 27.00 6.42
C PRO A 197 -0.99 28.21 7.30
N GLY A 198 -0.11 28.00 8.29
CA GLY A 198 0.46 29.10 9.07
C GLY A 198 1.61 29.74 8.30
N ASN A 199 1.91 31.01 8.61
CA ASN A 199 3.15 31.63 8.16
C ASN A 199 4.33 30.87 8.78
N LYS A 200 5.03 30.05 7.99
CA LYS A 200 6.32 29.49 8.43
C LYS A 200 7.33 30.62 8.49
N ALA A 201 8.05 30.72 9.61
CA ALA A 201 9.19 31.64 9.70
C ALA A 201 10.20 31.32 8.59
N LYS A 202 10.84 32.35 8.03
CA LYS A 202 11.95 32.15 7.09
C LYS A 202 13.03 31.34 7.80
N LYS A 203 13.41 30.20 7.20
CA LYS A 203 14.54 29.39 7.63
C LYS A 203 15.75 29.72 6.77
N ASP A 204 16.94 29.59 7.36
CA ASP A 204 18.22 29.77 6.65
C ASP A 204 18.51 28.60 5.70
N VAL A 205 18.09 27.38 6.09
CA VAL A 205 18.17 26.17 5.27
C VAL A 205 16.77 25.82 4.76
N PHE A 206 16.64 25.64 3.45
CA PHE A 206 15.40 25.22 2.82
C PHE A 206 15.28 23.69 2.82
N SER A 207 14.29 23.15 3.52
CA SER A 207 14.17 21.74 3.83
C SER A 207 13.23 21.00 2.87
N LEU A 208 13.75 19.94 2.25
CA LEU A 208 13.02 19.07 1.32
C LEU A 208 12.77 17.72 1.97
N LEU A 209 11.68 17.06 1.58
CA LEU A 209 11.27 15.78 2.14
C LEU A 209 10.86 14.80 1.05
N VAL A 210 11.33 13.56 1.15
CA VAL A 210 10.75 12.42 0.42
C VAL A 210 10.27 11.38 1.42
N LEU A 211 9.01 10.96 1.31
CA LEU A 211 8.39 9.95 2.16
C LEU A 211 8.01 8.71 1.36
N GLY A 212 8.32 7.53 1.89
CA GLY A 212 7.79 6.27 1.37
C GLY A 212 8.77 5.11 1.43
N VAL A 213 8.36 3.96 0.88
CA VAL A 213 9.26 2.81 0.73
C VAL A 213 10.42 3.20 -0.18
N LEU A 214 11.65 2.84 0.22
CA LEU A 214 12.84 3.03 -0.60
C LEU A 214 12.88 1.95 -1.67
N ASP A 215 12.46 2.31 -2.88
CA ASP A 215 12.34 1.41 -4.02
C ASP A 215 12.57 2.18 -5.32
N GLU A 216 13.10 1.49 -6.34
CA GLU A 216 13.42 2.11 -7.63
C GLU A 216 12.20 2.78 -8.28
N THR A 217 11.00 2.24 -8.08
CA THR A 217 9.74 2.83 -8.61
C THR A 217 9.38 4.17 -7.97
N LYS A 218 9.90 4.44 -6.76
CA LYS A 218 9.72 5.70 -6.04
C LYS A 218 10.80 6.74 -6.36
N ASN A 219 11.86 6.32 -7.05
CA ASN A 219 12.83 7.18 -7.72
C ASN A 219 13.45 8.25 -6.81
N GLN A 220 13.77 7.91 -5.56
CA GLN A 220 14.40 8.83 -4.61
C GLN A 220 15.75 9.37 -5.11
N LEU A 221 16.44 8.62 -5.97
CA LEU A 221 17.68 9.07 -6.60
C LEU A 221 17.51 10.36 -7.40
N ASP A 222 16.34 10.61 -7.97
CA ASP A 222 16.05 11.84 -8.72
C ASP A 222 16.00 13.06 -7.80
N ALA A 223 15.38 12.93 -6.62
CA ALA A 223 15.41 13.97 -5.59
C ALA A 223 16.85 14.26 -5.11
N ILE A 224 17.67 13.22 -4.90
CA ILE A 224 19.07 13.37 -4.51
C ILE A 224 19.85 14.16 -5.58
N LYS A 225 19.68 13.81 -6.87
CA LYS A 225 20.32 14.51 -7.99
C LYS A 225 19.84 15.95 -8.15
N ALA A 226 18.57 16.22 -7.89
CA ALA A 226 18.04 17.58 -7.88
C ALA A 226 18.70 18.43 -6.78
N VAL A 227 18.86 17.86 -5.58
CA VAL A 227 19.53 18.52 -4.44
C VAL A 227 21.00 18.81 -4.74
N GLU A 228 21.72 17.83 -5.31
CA GLU A 228 23.10 18.01 -5.75
C GLU A 228 23.25 19.22 -6.69
N ARG A 229 22.33 19.34 -7.67
CA ARG A 229 22.30 20.48 -8.60
C ARG A 229 22.04 21.80 -7.89
N LEU A 230 21.08 21.85 -6.96
CA LEU A 230 20.77 23.06 -6.20
C LEU A 230 21.97 23.50 -5.33
N ILE A 231 22.66 22.57 -4.69
CA ILE A 231 23.88 22.85 -3.92
C ILE A 231 25.00 23.40 -4.83
N SER A 232 25.18 22.82 -6.03
CA SER A 232 26.16 23.32 -7.01
C SER A 232 25.88 24.78 -7.43
N GLN A 233 24.60 25.17 -7.42
CA GLN A 233 24.12 26.53 -7.70
C GLN A 233 24.09 27.43 -6.45
N LYS A 234 24.72 27.00 -5.34
CA LYS A 234 24.83 27.74 -4.07
C LYS A 234 23.52 27.96 -3.32
N TYR A 235 22.48 27.18 -3.60
CA TYR A 235 21.28 27.17 -2.75
C TYR A 235 21.55 26.41 -1.46
N ASN A 236 21.12 26.98 -0.33
CA ASN A 236 21.21 26.32 0.98
C ASN A 236 19.99 25.41 1.20
N VAL A 237 20.10 24.17 0.72
CA VAL A 237 19.03 23.17 0.81
C VAL A 237 19.46 21.95 1.63
N SER A 238 18.50 21.26 2.23
CA SER A 238 18.69 19.92 2.82
C SER A 238 17.57 18.98 2.40
N LEU A 239 17.84 17.68 2.39
CA LEU A 239 16.86 16.66 2.03
C LEU A 239 16.77 15.58 3.10
N LYS A 240 15.58 15.38 3.65
CA LYS A 240 15.23 14.22 4.48
C LYS A 240 14.58 13.16 3.59
N ILE A 241 15.07 11.93 3.64
CA ILE A 241 14.46 10.77 2.98
C ILE A 241 14.00 9.80 4.05
N VAL A 242 12.68 9.66 4.21
CA VAL A 242 12.07 8.82 5.24
C VAL A 242 11.52 7.55 4.62
N GLY A 243 12.01 6.41 5.08
CA GLY A 243 11.61 5.09 4.62
C GLY A 243 12.44 3.99 5.25
N GLY A 244 11.96 2.74 5.19
CA GLY A 244 12.68 1.61 5.77
C GLY A 244 14.12 1.52 5.23
N LYS A 245 15.13 1.64 6.11
CA LYS A 245 16.57 1.66 5.77
C LYS A 245 17.12 0.26 5.48
N SER A 246 16.52 -0.42 4.49
CA SER A 246 16.87 -1.80 4.17
C SER A 246 16.80 -2.06 2.67
N GLY A 247 17.40 -3.17 2.24
CA GLY A 247 17.36 -3.61 0.86
C GLY A 247 18.46 -3.03 -0.03
N PHE A 248 18.49 -3.50 -1.27
CA PHE A 248 19.52 -3.17 -2.25
C PHE A 248 19.46 -1.71 -2.68
N TYR A 249 18.25 -1.17 -2.91
CA TYR A 249 18.08 0.21 -3.37
C TYR A 249 18.55 1.23 -2.34
N TYR A 250 18.33 1.01 -1.04
CA TYR A 250 18.90 1.87 0.01
C TYR A 250 20.42 1.96 -0.09
N LYS A 251 21.12 0.84 -0.33
CA LYS A 251 22.58 0.83 -0.52
C LYS A 251 23.02 1.63 -1.74
N ILE A 252 22.25 1.60 -2.82
CA ILE A 252 22.52 2.43 -4.01
C ILE A 252 22.43 3.91 -3.65
N LEU A 253 21.35 4.32 -2.96
CA LEU A 253 21.13 5.70 -2.56
C LEU A 253 22.25 6.20 -1.64
N THR A 254 22.59 5.45 -0.58
CA THR A 254 23.66 5.86 0.34
C THR A 254 25.02 5.90 -0.35
N SER A 255 25.31 4.95 -1.23
CA SER A 255 26.56 4.94 -2.00
C SER A 255 26.67 6.15 -2.92
N TYR A 256 25.55 6.61 -3.51
CA TYR A 256 25.53 7.82 -4.34
C TYR A 256 25.80 9.07 -3.50
N VAL A 257 25.12 9.20 -2.35
CA VAL A 257 25.29 10.33 -1.42
C VAL A 257 26.74 10.47 -0.97
N GLN A 258 27.36 9.36 -0.57
CA GLN A 258 28.77 9.34 -0.13
C GLN A 258 29.74 9.71 -1.25
N LYS A 259 29.58 9.12 -2.44
CA LYS A 259 30.46 9.42 -3.59
C LYS A 259 30.36 10.86 -4.07
N SER A 260 29.22 11.50 -3.81
CA SER A 260 28.94 12.88 -4.21
C SER A 260 29.22 13.88 -3.08
N ASN A 261 29.74 13.43 -1.93
CA ASN A 261 29.99 14.24 -0.72
C ASN A 261 28.75 15.02 -0.25
N LEU A 262 27.58 14.38 -0.24
CA LEU A 262 26.30 14.99 0.12
C LEU A 262 25.82 14.65 1.54
N ASP A 263 26.63 13.96 2.34
CA ASP A 263 26.25 13.41 3.65
C ASP A 263 25.75 14.48 4.64
N GLU A 264 26.31 15.69 4.58
CA GLU A 264 25.87 16.82 5.44
C GLU A 264 24.53 17.43 5.02
N LYS A 265 24.10 17.20 3.78
CA LYS A 265 22.89 17.79 3.19
C LYS A 265 21.75 16.79 3.05
N ILE A 266 22.03 15.49 3.08
CA ILE A 266 21.04 14.43 2.86
C ILE A 266 21.00 13.49 4.05
N THR A 267 19.84 13.43 4.72
CA THR A 267 19.62 12.57 5.89
C THR A 267 18.60 11.49 5.56
N PHE A 268 18.98 10.23 5.77
CA PHE A 268 18.04 9.12 5.76
C PHE A 268 17.45 8.95 7.16
N ILE A 269 16.13 8.84 7.25
CA ILE A 269 15.37 8.55 8.47
C ILE A 269 14.66 7.22 8.26
N ASP A 270 14.66 6.36 9.28
CA ASP A 270 14.00 5.06 9.17
C ASP A 270 12.48 5.22 9.10
N TYR A 271 11.75 4.13 8.92
CA TYR A 271 10.28 4.16 8.85
C TYR A 271 9.65 4.91 10.05
N VAL A 272 8.85 5.94 9.76
CA VAL A 272 8.11 6.72 10.76
C VAL A 272 6.61 6.36 10.71
N PRO A 273 6.01 5.86 11.82
CA PRO A 273 4.58 5.56 11.86
C PRO A 273 3.65 6.78 11.80
N SER A 274 4.06 7.96 12.26
CA SER A 274 3.28 9.19 12.06
C SER A 274 4.13 10.24 11.35
N PRO A 275 3.96 10.47 10.03
CA PRO A 275 4.82 11.37 9.28
C PRO A 275 4.47 12.85 9.50
N ASP A 276 3.38 13.18 10.20
CA ASP A 276 2.83 14.54 10.34
C ASP A 276 3.87 15.55 10.83
N GLU A 277 4.68 15.18 11.82
CA GLU A 277 5.74 16.04 12.36
C GLU A 277 6.78 16.32 11.27
N VAL A 278 7.27 15.29 10.59
CA VAL A 278 8.30 15.41 9.55
C VAL A 278 7.78 16.20 8.34
N ILE A 279 6.52 16.01 7.96
CA ILE A 279 5.84 16.80 6.93
C ILE A 279 5.76 18.27 7.36
N SER A 280 5.36 18.54 8.60
CA SER A 280 5.19 19.90 9.10
C SER A 280 6.51 20.67 9.18
N GLU A 281 7.61 19.98 9.46
CA GLU A 281 8.96 20.57 9.48
C GLU A 281 9.49 20.89 8.07
N ALA A 282 9.10 20.14 7.05
CA ALA A 282 9.58 20.32 5.68
C ALA A 282 8.98 21.57 5.02
N ASP A 283 9.74 22.20 4.12
CA ASP A 283 9.25 23.32 3.32
C ASP A 283 8.62 22.81 2.00
N ILE A 284 9.15 21.74 1.42
CA ILE A 284 8.57 21.05 0.25
C ILE A 284 8.66 19.53 0.43
N THR A 285 7.54 18.84 0.19
CA THR A 285 7.54 17.38 -0.02
C THR A 285 7.65 17.07 -1.52
N LEU A 286 8.59 16.21 -1.87
CA LEU A 286 8.85 15.72 -3.22
C LEU A 286 8.25 14.33 -3.42
N VAL A 287 7.54 14.16 -4.54
CA VAL A 287 7.03 12.87 -5.00
C VAL A 287 7.62 12.60 -6.38
N CYS A 288 8.62 11.73 -6.43
CA CYS A 288 9.43 11.47 -7.64
C CYS A 288 9.02 10.20 -8.40
N SER A 289 7.99 9.49 -7.92
CA SER A 289 7.50 8.27 -8.55
C SER A 289 6.97 8.53 -9.96
N LYS A 290 7.31 7.62 -10.90
CA LYS A 290 6.83 7.71 -12.29
C LYS A 290 5.34 7.41 -12.41
N ASN A 291 4.83 6.55 -11.51
CA ASN A 291 3.43 6.17 -11.43
C ASN A 291 3.01 6.11 -9.97
N GLU A 292 1.79 6.55 -9.69
CA GLU A 292 1.13 6.42 -8.39
C GLU A 292 -0.31 5.98 -8.58
N GLY A 293 -0.75 4.96 -7.85
CA GLY A 293 -2.15 4.56 -7.85
C GLY A 293 -3.07 5.70 -7.41
N MET A 294 -2.67 6.46 -6.39
CA MET A 294 -3.37 7.67 -5.93
C MET A 294 -2.42 8.74 -5.36
N GLY A 295 -1.32 8.34 -4.71
CA GLY A 295 -0.40 9.29 -4.07
C GLY A 295 -0.86 9.70 -2.67
N ARG A 296 -0.85 8.77 -1.71
CA ARG A 296 -1.26 9.07 -0.32
C ARG A 296 -0.38 10.16 0.32
N VAL A 297 0.94 10.08 0.11
CA VAL A 297 1.92 11.07 0.60
C VAL A 297 1.63 12.47 0.06
N THR A 298 1.21 12.57 -1.21
CA THR A 298 0.81 13.84 -1.82
C THR A 298 -0.33 14.48 -1.04
N LEU A 299 -1.40 13.72 -0.79
CA LEU A 299 -2.55 14.25 -0.05
C LEU A 299 -2.24 14.50 1.43
N GLU A 300 -1.43 13.65 2.08
CA GLU A 300 -0.96 13.87 3.45
C GLU A 300 -0.10 15.15 3.56
N SER A 301 0.66 15.49 2.52
CA SER A 301 1.48 16.72 2.50
C SER A 301 0.67 17.98 2.20
N MET A 302 -0.50 17.84 1.58
CA MET A 302 -1.38 18.96 1.22
C MET A 302 -2.34 19.36 2.35
N ALA A 303 -2.56 18.47 3.33
CA ALA A 303 -3.54 18.63 4.40
C ALA A 303 -2.94 19.28 5.65
#